data_AF-A0AAV2A4R5-F1
#
_entry.id   AF-A0AAV2A4R5-F1
#
_cell.length_a   1.000
_cell.length_b   1.000
_cell.length_c   1.000
_cell.angle_alpha   90.00
_cell.angle_beta   90.00
_cell.angle_gamma   90.00
#
_symmetry.space_group_name_H-M   'P 1'
#
loop_
_entity.id
_entity.type
_entity.pdbx_description
1 polymer ?
#
loop_
_entity_poly.entity_id
_entity_poly.type
_entity_poly.pdbx_seq_one_letter_code
_entity_poly.pdbx_strand_id
1 'polypeptide(L)'
;MLLHCGQIETKEESAISWENFQNNFSTRARSWKNEKMTTSLRECEFSMRLDKDYICSSDGGKPQPGTGFMSILASNLYLQLQMNSISGLVEFFEDEIVAKPMPSKVILDNLQIQLQEEPPPSGMLSPNSAPLNISLPGCIIERTIDGTLSVLPLPHGYVEKNLGDLLNHTSSSEIYSKSQNIQNSDSCSNGESPGMSICDNSEDEQLSVAKLVQDNKELRSKLNLMKNLEQENQILRQELNLLRNSVEDERLKQLLESRSEIRRLEHEKSTLQETLRLLQNEVNRLETEKQQMNRYC
;
A
#
# COMPACT_ATOMS: atom_id res chain seq x y z
N MET A 1 -14.43 11.29 11.92
CA MET A 1 -15.65 10.78 11.24
C MET A 1 -15.28 9.44 10.62
N LEU A 2 -16.03 8.38 10.90
CA LEU A 2 -15.83 7.05 10.31
C LEU A 2 -17.02 6.74 9.39
N LEU A 3 -16.73 6.33 8.17
CA LEU A 3 -17.67 5.87 7.16
C LEU A 3 -17.30 4.44 6.81
N HIS A 4 -18.28 3.55 6.84
CA HIS A 4 -18.13 2.15 6.44
C HIS A 4 -19.18 1.82 5.39
N CYS A 5 -18.75 1.20 4.30
CA CYS A 5 -19.59 0.81 3.18
C CYS A 5 -19.33 -0.67 2.88
N GLY A 6 -20.36 -1.50 3.08
CA GLY A 6 -20.29 -2.94 2.83
C GLY A 6 -20.54 -3.35 1.38
N GLN A 7 -20.91 -2.41 0.51
CA GLN A 7 -21.19 -2.67 -0.90
C GLN A 7 -20.99 -1.43 -1.75
N ILE A 8 -20.16 -1.56 -2.78
CA ILE A 8 -19.99 -0.54 -3.81
C ILE A 8 -20.50 -1.11 -5.13
N GLU A 9 -21.50 -0.45 -5.70
CA GLU A 9 -21.99 -0.74 -7.05
C GLU A 9 -21.66 0.41 -7.97
N THR A 10 -21.07 0.10 -9.12
CA THR A 10 -20.79 1.08 -10.17
C THR A 10 -21.90 0.98 -11.22
N LYS A 11 -22.70 2.05 -11.33
CA LYS A 11 -23.68 2.23 -12.41
C LYS A 11 -23.25 3.43 -13.26
N GLU A 12 -22.85 3.16 -14.49
CA GLU A 12 -22.54 4.21 -15.46
C GLU A 12 -23.79 4.63 -16.23
N GLU A 13 -24.05 5.93 -16.31
CA GLU A 13 -25.10 6.52 -17.14
C GLU A 13 -24.43 7.46 -18.15
N SER A 14 -24.62 7.21 -19.44
CA SER A 14 -24.00 8.01 -20.52
C SER A 14 -24.48 9.46 -20.57
N ALA A 15 -25.68 9.72 -20.04
CA ALA A 15 -26.20 11.06 -19.77
C ALA A 15 -27.19 10.99 -18.61
N ILE A 16 -26.83 11.61 -17.49
CA ILE A 16 -27.76 11.78 -16.38
C ILE A 16 -28.65 13.01 -16.64
N SER A 17 -29.97 12.83 -16.63
CA SER A 17 -30.88 13.97 -16.69
C SER A 17 -30.76 14.81 -15.41
N TRP A 18 -31.04 16.10 -15.49
CA TRP A 18 -31.06 16.96 -14.30
C TRP A 18 -32.02 16.44 -13.22
N GLU A 19 -33.16 15.87 -13.62
CA GLU A 19 -34.12 15.26 -12.71
C GLU A 19 -33.57 14.00 -12.04
N ASN A 20 -32.90 13.12 -12.80
CA ASN A 20 -32.26 11.92 -12.25
C ASN A 20 -31.11 12.28 -11.31
N PHE A 21 -30.31 13.29 -11.66
CA PHE A 21 -29.24 13.80 -10.82
C PHE A 21 -29.79 14.31 -9.47
N GLN A 22 -30.85 15.13 -9.48
CA GLN A 22 -31.48 15.62 -8.25
C GLN A 22 -32.09 14.50 -7.41
N ASN A 23 -32.68 13.48 -8.05
CA ASN A 23 -33.26 12.34 -7.35
C ASN A 23 -32.22 11.41 -6.71
N ASN A 24 -31.03 11.30 -7.29
CA ASN A 24 -29.95 10.42 -6.80
C ASN A 24 -28.98 11.13 -5.84
N PHE A 25 -28.73 12.42 -6.02
CA PHE A 25 -27.67 13.16 -5.31
C PHE A 25 -28.16 14.29 -4.38
N SER A 26 -29.46 14.56 -4.28
CA SER A 26 -29.95 15.54 -3.31
C SER A 26 -29.89 15.00 -1.87
N THR A 27 -29.70 15.88 -0.90
CA THR A 27 -29.79 15.56 0.54
C THR A 27 -31.15 15.01 0.99
N ARG A 28 -32.16 15.01 0.09
CA ARG A 28 -33.49 14.41 0.29
C ARG A 28 -33.72 13.15 -0.54
N ALA A 29 -32.72 12.68 -1.29
CA ALA A 29 -32.79 11.44 -2.06
C ALA A 29 -33.11 10.26 -1.12
N ARG A 30 -34.34 9.74 -1.23
CA ARG A 30 -34.81 8.55 -0.49
C ARG A 30 -34.24 7.23 -1.05
N SER A 31 -33.22 7.30 -1.88
CA SER A 31 -32.72 6.18 -2.69
C SER A 31 -31.54 5.44 -2.07
N TRP A 32 -31.37 5.49 -0.75
CA TRP A 32 -30.62 4.46 -0.04
C TRP A 32 -31.52 3.22 0.03
N LYS A 33 -31.68 2.54 -1.11
CA LYS A 33 -32.33 1.24 -1.14
C LYS A 33 -31.37 0.26 -0.49
N ASN A 34 -31.63 -0.12 0.75
CA ASN A 34 -31.08 -1.34 1.33
C ASN A 34 -31.73 -2.52 0.60
N GLU A 35 -31.34 -2.75 -0.66
CA GLU A 35 -31.70 -3.96 -1.36
C GLU A 35 -30.98 -5.10 -0.66
N LYS A 36 -31.75 -5.93 0.06
CA LYS A 36 -31.22 -7.16 0.64
C LYS A 36 -30.83 -8.06 -0.52
N MET A 37 -29.56 -8.10 -0.88
CA MET A 37 -29.10 -9.03 -1.90
C MET A 37 -28.39 -10.24 -1.31
N THR A 38 -28.72 -11.37 -1.91
CA THR A 38 -28.30 -12.73 -1.62
C THR A 38 -27.18 -13.12 -2.58
N THR A 39 -25.93 -12.79 -2.30
CA THR A 39 -24.80 -13.36 -3.06
C THR A 39 -23.56 -13.50 -2.18
N SER A 40 -22.97 -14.69 -2.23
CA SER A 40 -21.79 -15.14 -1.48
C SER A 40 -20.46 -14.60 -2.04
N LEU A 41 -20.43 -13.35 -2.50
CA LEU A 41 -19.18 -12.68 -2.85
C LEU A 41 -18.56 -12.17 -1.55
N ARG A 42 -17.23 -12.30 -1.40
CA ARG A 42 -16.51 -11.75 -0.24
C ARG A 42 -16.96 -10.30 -0.06
N GLU A 43 -17.52 -9.96 1.10
CA GLU A 43 -18.06 -8.64 1.37
C GLU A 43 -16.98 -7.60 1.04
N CYS A 44 -17.31 -6.70 0.12
CA CYS A 44 -16.48 -5.56 -0.20
C CYS A 44 -16.33 -4.73 1.08
N GLU A 45 -15.11 -4.46 1.50
CA GLU A 45 -14.87 -3.64 2.68
C GLU A 45 -14.30 -2.29 2.24
N PHE A 46 -15.12 -1.25 2.31
CA PHE A 46 -14.65 0.12 2.18
C PHE A 46 -14.86 0.86 3.49
N SER A 47 -13.76 1.29 4.09
CA SER A 47 -13.75 2.07 5.32
C SER A 47 -12.95 3.34 5.12
N MET A 48 -13.53 4.47 5.51
CA MET A 48 -12.87 5.77 5.45
C MET A 48 -12.99 6.46 6.81
N ARG A 49 -11.86 6.95 7.30
CA ARG A 49 -11.78 7.73 8.53
C ARG A 49 -11.10 9.06 8.26
N LEU A 50 -11.77 10.14 8.68
CA LEU A 50 -11.20 11.48 8.72
C LEU A 50 -11.05 11.91 10.18
N ASP A 51 -9.80 12.05 10.62
CA ASP A 51 -9.46 12.63 11.91
C ASP A 51 -9.16 14.12 11.72
N LYS A 52 -9.93 14.97 12.41
CA LYS A 52 -9.70 16.41 12.41
C LYS A 52 -8.91 16.77 13.65
N ASP A 53 -7.74 17.36 13.46
CA ASP A 53 -7.01 18.06 14.50
C ASP A 53 -7.50 19.50 14.60
N TYR A 54 -7.33 20.08 15.78
CA TYR A 54 -7.60 21.49 16.04
C TYR A 54 -6.37 22.08 16.72
N ILE A 55 -5.87 23.17 16.16
CA ILE A 55 -4.74 23.91 16.72
C ILE A 55 -5.33 24.97 17.65
N CYS A 56 -5.08 24.82 18.94
CA CYS A 56 -5.40 25.86 19.93
C CYS A 56 -4.30 26.92 19.89
N SER A 57 -4.66 28.15 19.54
CA SER A 57 -3.76 29.29 19.66
C SER A 57 -3.47 29.56 21.13
N SER A 58 -2.21 29.84 21.48
CA SER A 58 -1.77 30.16 22.85
C SER A 58 -2.43 31.40 23.46
N ASP A 59 -3.16 32.17 22.67
CA ASP A 59 -3.77 33.47 23.02
C ASP A 59 -5.28 33.37 23.34
N GLY A 60 -5.80 32.17 23.64
CA GLY A 60 -7.22 31.99 24.00
C GLY A 60 -8.22 32.19 22.84
N GLY A 61 -7.73 32.31 21.60
CA GLY A 61 -8.55 32.40 20.40
C GLY A 61 -9.33 31.10 20.12
N LYS A 62 -10.37 31.20 19.27
CA LYS A 62 -11.14 30.02 18.85
C LYS A 62 -10.20 28.98 18.20
N PRO A 63 -10.34 27.68 18.53
CA PRO A 63 -9.52 26.63 17.94
C PRO A 63 -9.65 26.66 16.41
N GLN A 64 -8.52 26.70 15.72
CA GLN A 64 -8.48 26.65 14.26
C GLN A 64 -8.40 25.18 13.82
N PRO A 65 -9.09 24.78 12.74
CA PRO A 65 -8.93 23.44 12.19
C PRO A 65 -7.47 23.26 11.72
N GLY A 66 -6.84 22.17 12.17
CA GLY A 66 -5.54 21.75 11.66
C GLY A 66 -5.68 21.05 10.30
N THR A 67 -4.63 20.36 9.88
CA THR A 67 -4.56 19.75 8.53
C THR A 67 -5.39 18.47 8.43
N GLY A 68 -5.63 17.79 9.54
CA GLY A 68 -6.32 16.51 9.65
C GLY A 68 -5.50 15.34 9.13
N PHE A 69 -6.02 14.14 9.28
CA PHE A 69 -5.47 12.92 8.70
C PHE A 69 -6.58 12.05 8.12
N MET A 70 -6.38 11.54 6.91
CA MET A 70 -7.34 10.68 6.22
C MET A 70 -6.82 9.26 6.10
N SER A 71 -7.56 8.29 6.62
CA SER A 71 -7.28 6.85 6.49
C SER A 71 -8.35 6.20 5.64
N ILE A 72 -7.96 5.39 4.65
CA ILE A 72 -8.87 4.65 3.79
C ILE A 72 -8.40 3.20 3.72
N LEU A 73 -9.33 2.27 3.90
CA LEU A 73 -9.17 0.86 3.61
C LEU A 73 -10.18 0.48 2.53
N ALA A 74 -9.71 -0.13 1.48
CA ALA A 74 -10.50 -0.61 0.36
C ALA A 74 -10.06 -2.03 0.02
N SER A 75 -10.89 -3.01 0.39
CA SER A 75 -10.59 -4.42 0.26
C SER A 75 -11.63 -5.16 -0.57
N ASN A 76 -11.17 -6.12 -1.38
CA ASN A 76 -12.02 -6.99 -2.20
C ASN A 76 -12.90 -6.22 -3.19
N LEU A 77 -12.32 -5.21 -3.84
CA LEU A 77 -13.02 -4.37 -4.80
C LEU A 77 -12.92 -4.95 -6.21
N TYR A 78 -14.07 -5.15 -6.85
CA TYR A 78 -14.17 -5.45 -8.27
C TYR A 78 -14.94 -4.33 -8.97
N LEU A 79 -14.24 -3.56 -9.81
CA LEU A 79 -14.80 -2.39 -10.50
C LEU A 79 -14.77 -2.63 -12.00
N GLN A 80 -15.88 -2.35 -12.68
CA GLN A 80 -15.96 -2.34 -14.13
C GLN A 80 -16.30 -0.91 -14.56
N LEU A 81 -15.38 -0.27 -15.27
CA LEU A 81 -15.45 1.14 -15.64
C LEU A 81 -15.21 1.32 -17.13
N GLN A 82 -15.82 2.32 -17.75
CA GLN A 82 -15.43 2.75 -19.08
C GLN A 82 -14.14 3.59 -19.03
N MET A 83 -13.33 3.51 -20.09
CA MET A 83 -12.05 4.23 -20.17
C MET A 83 -12.23 5.76 -20.16
N ASN A 84 -13.35 6.26 -20.71
CA ASN A 84 -13.73 7.66 -20.70
C ASN A 84 -14.05 8.17 -19.27
N SER A 85 -14.66 7.33 -18.41
CA SER A 85 -14.96 7.65 -17.01
C SER A 85 -13.72 7.97 -16.19
N ILE A 86 -12.60 7.27 -16.45
CA ILE A 86 -11.34 7.50 -15.72
C ILE A 86 -10.65 8.77 -16.19
N SER A 87 -10.72 9.06 -17.48
CA SER A 87 -10.05 10.23 -18.07
C SER A 87 -10.56 11.53 -17.46
N GLY A 88 -11.86 11.60 -17.12
CA GLY A 88 -12.47 12.77 -16.47
C GLY A 88 -12.24 12.89 -14.96
N LEU A 89 -11.71 11.87 -14.27
CA LEU A 89 -11.51 11.93 -12.82
C LEU A 89 -10.50 12.99 -12.40
N VAL A 90 -9.49 13.26 -13.23
CA VAL A 90 -8.43 14.24 -12.91
C VAL A 90 -9.02 15.64 -12.75
N GLU A 91 -9.95 16.03 -13.63
CA GLU A 91 -10.62 17.34 -13.60
C GLU A 91 -11.44 17.56 -12.32
N PHE A 92 -11.98 16.49 -11.71
CA PHE A 92 -12.68 16.59 -10.43
C PHE A 92 -11.76 16.88 -9.23
N PHE A 93 -10.47 16.54 -9.34
CA PHE A 93 -9.49 16.79 -8.28
C PHE A 93 -8.69 18.07 -8.48
N GLU A 94 -8.82 18.72 -9.63
CA GLU A 94 -8.25 20.04 -9.90
C GLU A 94 -9.12 21.12 -9.23
N ASP A 95 -8.71 21.54 -8.04
CA ASP A 95 -9.29 22.70 -7.35
C ASP A 95 -8.59 23.99 -7.83
N GLU A 96 -9.35 25.06 -8.06
CA GLU A 96 -8.81 26.39 -8.41
C GLU A 96 -7.98 26.98 -7.27
N ILE A 97 -8.18 26.50 -6.04
CA ILE A 97 -7.45 26.92 -4.85
C ILE A 97 -6.45 25.82 -4.44
N VAL A 98 -5.17 26.17 -4.41
CA VAL A 98 -4.11 25.24 -3.93
C VAL A 98 -4.23 25.06 -2.42
N ALA A 99 -4.96 24.03 -1.99
CA ALA A 99 -5.04 23.64 -0.60
C ALA A 99 -3.72 23.03 -0.10
N LYS A 100 -3.42 23.20 1.19
CA LYS A 100 -2.29 22.50 1.82
C LYS A 100 -2.53 20.98 1.70
N PRO A 101 -1.51 20.18 1.36
CA PRO A 101 -1.65 18.74 1.27
C PRO A 101 -2.16 18.15 2.60
N MET A 102 -3.28 17.42 2.53
CA MET A 102 -3.74 16.64 3.68
C MET A 102 -2.95 15.34 3.75
N PRO A 103 -2.32 15.01 4.89
CA PRO A 103 -1.67 13.73 5.04
C PRO A 103 -2.72 12.62 5.04
N SER A 104 -2.44 11.54 4.31
CA SER A 104 -3.37 10.45 4.14
C SER A 104 -2.67 9.10 4.01
N LYS A 105 -3.39 8.04 4.35
CA LYS A 105 -2.98 6.66 4.15
C LYS A 105 -4.13 5.88 3.55
N VAL A 106 -3.92 5.36 2.35
CA VAL A 106 -4.89 4.53 1.61
C VAL A 106 -4.32 3.14 1.48
N ILE A 107 -5.07 2.15 1.93
CA ILE A 107 -4.71 0.75 1.84
C ILE A 107 -5.68 0.11 0.85
N LEU A 108 -5.12 -0.37 -0.25
CA LEU A 108 -5.84 -1.14 -1.25
C LEU A 108 -5.44 -2.60 -1.08
N ASP A 109 -6.41 -3.49 -0.92
CA ASP A 109 -6.17 -4.92 -0.75
C ASP A 109 -7.10 -5.70 -1.68
N ASN A 110 -6.53 -6.56 -2.53
CA ASN A 110 -7.30 -7.31 -3.52
C ASN A 110 -8.25 -6.44 -4.37
N LEU A 111 -7.68 -5.50 -5.12
CA LEU A 111 -8.41 -4.64 -6.06
C LEU A 111 -8.29 -5.19 -7.49
N GLN A 112 -9.43 -5.28 -8.16
CA GLN A 112 -9.56 -5.69 -9.55
C GLN A 112 -10.36 -4.63 -10.31
N ILE A 113 -9.79 -4.10 -11.38
CA ILE A 113 -10.42 -3.09 -12.22
C ILE A 113 -10.44 -3.59 -13.65
N GLN A 114 -11.61 -3.62 -14.26
CA GLN A 114 -11.78 -3.88 -15.68
C GLN A 114 -12.17 -2.60 -16.40
N LEU A 115 -11.34 -2.18 -17.35
CA LEU A 115 -11.56 -0.99 -18.16
C LEU A 115 -12.07 -1.37 -19.54
N GLN A 116 -13.23 -0.83 -19.91
CA GLN A 116 -13.90 -1.11 -21.17
C GLN A 116 -13.79 0.12 -22.08
N GLU A 117 -13.34 -0.10 -23.31
CA GLU A 117 -13.41 0.94 -24.33
C GLU A 117 -14.82 1.00 -24.92
N GLU A 118 -15.29 2.20 -25.22
CA GLU A 118 -16.56 2.39 -25.91
C GLU A 118 -16.42 1.85 -27.34
N PRO A 119 -17.35 1.00 -27.82
CA PRO A 119 -17.33 0.56 -29.19
C PRO A 119 -17.46 1.78 -30.12
N PRO A 120 -16.77 1.78 -31.28
CA PRO A 120 -16.91 2.88 -32.22
C PRO A 120 -18.38 3.03 -32.66
N PRO A 121 -18.81 4.27 -32.98
CA PRO A 121 -20.17 4.52 -33.44
C PRO A 121 -20.52 3.62 -34.63
N SER A 122 -21.76 3.12 -34.61
CA SER A 122 -22.30 2.12 -35.53
C SER A 122 -21.87 2.36 -36.99
N GLY A 123 -21.04 1.47 -37.54
CA GLY A 123 -20.66 1.49 -38.96
C GLY A 123 -19.20 1.16 -39.27
N MET A 124 -18.32 1.14 -38.28
CA MET A 124 -16.92 0.72 -38.47
C MET A 124 -16.69 -0.70 -37.94
N LEU A 125 -16.33 -1.62 -38.84
CA LEU A 125 -15.96 -3.01 -38.54
C LEU A 125 -14.53 -3.11 -37.98
N SER A 126 -14.20 -2.35 -36.94
CA SER A 126 -12.96 -2.64 -36.19
C SER A 126 -13.26 -3.74 -35.17
N PRO A 127 -12.35 -4.72 -34.96
CA PRO A 127 -12.51 -5.65 -33.86
C PRO A 127 -12.64 -4.87 -32.55
N ASN A 128 -13.61 -5.22 -31.71
CA ASN A 128 -13.75 -4.64 -30.37
C ASN A 128 -12.39 -4.74 -29.66
N SER A 129 -11.89 -3.64 -29.13
CA SER A 129 -10.67 -3.65 -28.31
C SER A 129 -10.92 -4.49 -27.06
N ALA A 130 -9.93 -5.30 -26.71
CA ALA A 130 -10.00 -6.12 -25.52
C ALA A 130 -10.01 -5.22 -24.27
N PRO A 131 -10.80 -5.56 -23.23
CA PRO A 131 -10.81 -4.78 -22.01
C PRO A 131 -9.45 -4.84 -21.31
N LEU A 132 -9.05 -3.72 -20.71
CA LEU A 132 -7.84 -3.65 -19.90
C LEU A 132 -8.16 -4.07 -18.46
N ASN A 133 -7.63 -5.23 -18.05
CA ASN A 133 -7.81 -5.74 -16.69
C ASN A 133 -6.58 -5.40 -15.84
N ILE A 134 -6.79 -4.67 -14.75
CA ILE A 134 -5.79 -4.27 -13.77
C ILE A 134 -6.05 -5.07 -12.49
N SER A 135 -5.05 -5.83 -12.04
CA SER A 135 -5.09 -6.53 -10.76
C SER A 135 -4.04 -5.93 -9.83
N LEU A 136 -4.48 -5.46 -8.67
CA LEU A 136 -3.67 -4.90 -7.61
C LEU A 136 -3.87 -5.78 -6.36
N PRO A 137 -2.99 -6.77 -6.14
CA PRO A 137 -3.09 -7.68 -4.99
C PRO A 137 -3.04 -6.94 -3.65
N GLY A 138 -2.26 -5.86 -3.57
CA GLY A 138 -2.34 -4.91 -2.48
C GLY A 138 -1.26 -3.84 -2.53
N CYS A 139 -1.62 -2.61 -2.17
CA CYS A 139 -0.69 -1.50 -2.03
C CYS A 139 -1.09 -0.54 -0.91
N ILE A 140 -0.10 0.20 -0.42
CA ILE A 140 -0.26 1.30 0.52
C ILE A 140 0.11 2.56 -0.22
N ILE A 141 -0.79 3.54 -0.24
CA ILE A 141 -0.55 4.87 -0.78
C ILE A 141 -0.55 5.83 0.40
N GLU A 142 0.61 6.42 0.68
CA GLU A 142 0.79 7.37 1.78
C GLU A 142 1.10 8.75 1.20
N ARG A 143 0.38 9.77 1.69
CA ARG A 143 0.64 11.19 1.41
C ARG A 143 1.10 11.84 2.70
N THR A 144 2.26 12.48 2.67
CA THR A 144 2.79 13.26 3.79
C THR A 144 2.22 14.68 3.80
N ILE A 145 2.37 15.39 4.93
CA ILE A 145 1.92 16.79 5.06
C ILE A 145 2.65 17.75 4.11
N ASP A 146 3.87 17.40 3.70
CA ASP A 146 4.66 18.14 2.72
C ASP A 146 4.22 17.85 1.27
N GLY A 147 3.25 16.94 1.09
CA GLY A 147 2.67 16.59 -0.19
C GLY A 147 3.36 15.45 -0.94
N THR A 148 4.45 14.87 -0.41
CA THR A 148 5.07 13.68 -1.01
C THR A 148 4.12 12.50 -0.96
N LEU A 149 3.87 11.89 -2.12
CA LEU A 149 3.06 10.69 -2.30
C LEU A 149 3.97 9.47 -2.52
N SER A 150 3.85 8.45 -1.67
CA SER A 150 4.58 7.19 -1.80
C SER A 150 3.61 6.03 -2.02
N VAL A 151 3.94 5.17 -2.97
CA VAL A 151 3.21 3.92 -3.26
C VAL A 151 4.10 2.74 -2.89
N LEU A 152 3.63 1.93 -1.96
CA LEU A 152 4.38 0.82 -1.37
C LEU A 152 3.60 -0.49 -1.56
N PRO A 153 4.29 -1.63 -1.75
CA PRO A 153 3.63 -2.92 -1.77
C PRO A 153 3.03 -3.25 -0.39
N LEU A 154 1.84 -3.84 -0.37
CA LEU A 154 1.20 -4.29 0.86
C LEU A 154 1.80 -5.63 1.31
N PRO A 155 2.34 -5.76 2.54
CA PRO A 155 2.83 -7.03 3.04
C PRO A 155 1.70 -8.07 3.16
N HIS A 156 2.01 -9.34 2.92
CA HIS A 156 1.04 -10.42 3.05
C HIS A 156 0.43 -10.50 4.46
N GLY A 157 -0.90 -10.54 4.53
CA GLY A 157 -1.66 -10.59 5.79
C GLY A 157 -1.61 -9.29 6.61
N TYR A 158 -1.17 -8.17 6.02
CA TYR A 158 -1.09 -6.89 6.73
C TYR A 158 -2.47 -6.40 7.21
N VAL A 159 -3.49 -6.48 6.35
CA VAL A 159 -4.86 -6.06 6.70
C VAL A 159 -5.42 -6.93 7.82
N GLU A 160 -5.38 -8.26 7.66
CA GLU A 160 -5.90 -9.21 8.66
C GLU A 160 -5.28 -9.02 10.05
N LYS A 161 -3.97 -8.71 10.11
CA LYS A 161 -3.24 -8.54 11.37
C LYS A 161 -3.42 -7.16 12.01
N ASN A 162 -3.71 -6.13 11.21
CA ASN A 162 -3.70 -4.73 11.66
C ASN A 162 -5.06 -4.03 11.50
N LEU A 163 -6.13 -4.73 11.10
CA LEU A 163 -7.43 -4.12 10.78
C LEU A 163 -7.94 -3.16 11.87
N GLY A 164 -7.78 -3.56 13.13
CA GLY A 164 -8.15 -2.73 14.29
C GLY A 164 -7.35 -1.44 14.41
N ASP A 165 -6.05 -1.48 14.11
CA ASP A 165 -5.14 -0.32 14.19
C ASP A 165 -5.25 0.57 12.95
N LEU A 166 -5.53 -0.01 11.78
CA LEU A 166 -5.70 0.70 10.51
C LEU A 166 -6.96 1.59 10.50
N LEU A 167 -7.99 1.17 11.22
CA LEU A 167 -9.20 1.96 11.43
C LEU A 167 -9.11 2.88 12.66
N ASN A 168 -8.12 2.65 13.52
CA ASN A 168 -7.88 3.40 14.76
C ASN A 168 -6.51 4.08 14.78
N HIS A 169 -6.41 5.23 14.11
CA HIS A 169 -5.37 6.18 14.45
C HIS A 169 -5.65 6.75 15.86
N THR A 170 -5.02 6.18 16.89
CA THR A 170 -4.65 6.96 18.08
C THR A 170 -3.50 7.86 17.67
N SER A 171 -3.72 9.17 17.74
CA SER A 171 -2.69 10.18 17.56
C SER A 171 -1.45 9.84 18.40
N SER A 172 -0.42 9.27 17.80
CA SER A 172 0.91 9.19 18.42
C SER A 172 1.57 10.57 18.31
N SER A 173 0.96 11.55 18.98
CA SER A 173 1.54 12.86 19.27
C SER A 173 2.36 12.77 20.56
N GLU A 174 3.41 11.94 20.57
CA GLU A 174 4.43 11.92 21.63
C GLU A 174 5.82 11.70 21.04
N ILE A 175 6.19 12.49 20.03
CA ILE A 175 7.60 12.62 19.64
C ILE A 175 7.80 14.09 19.29
N TYR A 176 8.11 14.92 20.29
CA TYR A 176 8.88 16.18 20.24
C TYR A 176 8.65 16.98 21.53
N SER A 177 9.09 16.46 22.68
CA SER A 177 9.36 17.27 23.87
C SER A 177 10.36 16.58 24.79
N LYS A 178 11.62 16.49 24.33
CA LYS A 178 12.75 16.33 25.23
C LYS A 178 13.85 17.30 24.80
N SER A 179 14.04 18.35 25.58
CA SER A 179 15.34 18.92 25.95
C SER A 179 15.17 20.18 26.80
N GLN A 180 15.98 20.28 27.87
CA GLN A 180 16.13 21.40 28.83
C GLN A 180 15.12 21.35 29.99
N ASN A 181 15.47 21.14 31.27
CA ASN A 181 16.65 21.57 32.01
C ASN A 181 17.08 20.50 33.04
N ILE A 182 18.33 20.04 32.94
CA ILE A 182 19.08 19.59 34.10
C ILE A 182 20.01 20.75 34.44
N GLN A 183 19.70 21.49 35.49
CA GLN A 183 20.69 22.31 36.18
C GLN A 183 20.82 21.78 37.60
N ASN A 184 21.96 21.11 37.82
CA ASN A 184 22.55 21.00 39.14
C ASN A 184 22.77 22.40 39.70
N SER A 185 22.27 22.65 40.91
CA SER A 185 22.91 23.58 41.83
C SER A 185 22.77 23.03 43.24
N ASP A 186 23.92 22.65 43.80
CA ASP A 186 24.13 22.48 45.24
C ASP A 186 23.87 23.83 45.93
N SER A 187 23.16 23.82 47.07
CA SER A 187 23.51 24.56 48.30
C SER A 187 22.43 24.38 49.38
N CYS A 188 22.87 23.97 50.57
CA CYS A 188 22.08 23.82 51.79
C CYS A 188 21.75 25.17 52.45
N SER A 189 20.56 25.32 53.05
CA SER A 189 20.39 26.04 54.33
C SER A 189 19.01 25.81 54.96
N ASN A 190 19.03 25.61 56.27
CA ASN A 190 17.90 25.39 57.19
C ASN A 190 16.96 26.60 57.31
N GLY A 191 15.68 26.34 57.57
CA GLY A 191 14.71 27.34 58.02
C GLY A 191 13.38 26.68 58.41
N GLU A 192 12.92 26.93 59.63
CA GLU A 192 11.85 26.23 60.36
C GLU A 192 10.43 26.77 60.04
N SER A 193 9.45 25.85 59.82
CA SER A 193 8.01 25.83 60.18
C SER A 193 7.05 27.04 59.90
N PRO A 194 5.70 26.92 60.07
CA PRO A 194 4.82 25.72 60.17
C PRO A 194 3.51 25.84 59.33
N GLY A 195 2.82 24.71 59.12
CA GLY A 195 1.37 24.74 58.81
C GLY A 195 0.92 23.77 57.73
N MET A 196 0.89 22.46 58.04
CA MET A 196 0.15 21.49 57.23
C MET A 196 -0.96 20.91 58.09
N SER A 197 -2.19 21.33 57.79
CA SER A 197 -3.41 20.72 58.33
C SER A 197 -3.42 19.23 57.95
N ILE A 198 -3.41 18.38 58.96
CA ILE A 198 -3.72 16.96 58.82
C ILE A 198 -5.21 16.88 58.49
N CYS A 199 -5.52 16.56 57.24
CA CYS A 199 -6.84 16.09 56.83
C CYS A 199 -6.72 14.59 56.54
N ASP A 200 -7.39 13.80 57.37
CA ASP A 200 -7.58 12.36 57.23
C ASP A 200 -8.10 12.00 55.82
N ASN A 201 -7.26 11.37 54.99
CA ASN A 201 -7.65 10.73 53.72
C ASN A 201 -6.89 9.40 53.53
N SER A 202 -6.90 8.52 54.53
CA SER A 202 -6.09 7.29 54.52
C SER A 202 -6.63 6.16 53.63
N GLU A 203 -7.90 6.19 53.22
CA GLU A 203 -8.54 5.06 52.52
C GLU A 203 -8.51 5.18 50.98
N ASP A 204 -8.66 6.41 50.45
CA ASP A 204 -8.65 6.66 49.00
C ASP A 204 -7.23 6.62 48.39
N GLU A 205 -6.21 7.05 49.14
CA GLU A 205 -4.81 6.96 48.68
C GLU A 205 -4.32 5.50 48.62
N GLN A 206 -4.77 4.63 49.54
CA GLN A 206 -4.41 3.21 49.52
C GLN A 206 -5.04 2.47 48.34
N LEU A 207 -6.29 2.78 47.97
CA LEU A 207 -6.95 2.22 46.78
C LEU A 207 -6.26 2.68 45.49
N SER A 208 -5.88 3.96 45.41
CA SER A 208 -5.18 4.54 44.27
C SER A 208 -3.78 3.91 44.08
N VAL A 209 -3.02 3.76 45.17
CA VAL A 209 -1.70 3.13 45.15
C VAL A 209 -1.79 1.64 44.79
N ALA A 210 -2.77 0.91 45.32
CA ALA A 210 -2.97 -0.50 44.98
C ALA A 210 -3.30 -0.69 43.49
N LYS A 211 -4.12 0.19 42.91
CA LYS A 211 -4.42 0.20 41.48
C LYS A 211 -3.18 0.49 40.64
N LEU A 212 -2.40 1.50 41.01
CA LEU A 212 -1.14 1.84 40.32
C LEU A 212 -0.09 0.71 40.39
N VAL A 213 -0.04 -0.04 41.48
CA VAL A 213 0.85 -1.21 41.64
C VAL A 213 0.40 -2.35 40.73
N GLN A 214 -0.90 -2.58 40.61
CA GLN A 214 -1.46 -3.59 39.70
C GLN A 214 -1.20 -3.23 38.23
N ASP A 215 -1.41 -1.97 37.85
CA ASP A 215 -1.14 -1.47 36.51
C ASP A 215 0.37 -1.59 36.18
N ASN A 216 1.25 -1.26 37.13
CA ASN A 216 2.69 -1.46 36.97
C ASN A 216 3.08 -2.93 36.75
N LYS A 217 2.40 -3.86 37.43
CA LYS A 217 2.63 -5.29 37.26
C LYS A 217 2.19 -5.75 35.86
N GLU A 218 1.03 -5.28 35.39
CA GLU A 218 0.53 -5.57 34.05
C GLU A 218 1.45 -5.00 32.97
N LEU A 219 1.90 -3.74 33.12
CA LEU A 219 2.83 -3.09 32.21
C LEU A 219 4.17 -3.84 32.14
N ARG A 220 4.69 -4.32 33.27
CA ARG A 220 5.91 -5.14 33.28
C ARG A 220 5.71 -6.47 32.56
N SER A 221 4.54 -7.09 32.67
CA SER A 221 4.20 -8.32 31.95
C SER A 221 4.11 -8.06 30.44
N LYS A 222 3.43 -6.99 30.03
CA LYS A 222 3.34 -6.57 28.61
C LYS A 222 4.71 -6.24 28.03
N LEU A 223 5.55 -5.53 28.78
CA LEU A 223 6.91 -5.21 28.38
C LEU A 223 7.75 -6.48 28.17
N ASN A 224 7.59 -7.48 29.03
CA ASN A 224 8.30 -8.74 28.89
C ASN A 224 7.85 -9.53 27.64
N LEU A 225 6.54 -9.56 27.38
CA LEU A 225 6.00 -10.15 26.15
C LEU A 225 6.53 -9.42 24.91
N MET A 226 6.55 -8.08 24.94
CA MET A 226 7.04 -7.28 23.83
C MET A 226 8.52 -7.53 23.55
N LYS A 227 9.35 -7.68 24.60
CA LYS A 227 10.77 -8.05 24.45
C LYS A 227 10.95 -9.43 23.81
N ASN A 228 10.13 -10.41 24.21
CA ASN A 228 10.19 -11.75 23.62
C ASN A 228 9.80 -11.73 22.14
N LEU A 229 8.72 -11.01 21.80
CA LEU A 229 8.28 -10.84 20.41
C LEU A 229 9.30 -10.06 19.57
N GLU A 230 9.97 -9.07 20.16
CA GLU A 230 11.03 -8.31 19.49
C GLU A 230 12.24 -9.23 19.19
N GLN A 231 12.64 -10.07 20.15
CA GLN A 231 13.70 -11.05 19.94
C GLN A 231 13.34 -12.08 18.86
N GLU A 232 12.11 -12.60 18.86
CA GLU A 232 11.64 -13.53 17.83
C GLU A 232 11.62 -12.87 16.45
N ASN A 233 11.14 -11.62 16.35
CA ASN A 233 11.19 -10.85 15.11
C ASN A 233 12.62 -10.62 14.61
N GLN A 234 13.59 -10.40 15.50
CA GLN A 234 14.99 -10.28 15.12
C GLN A 234 15.53 -11.59 14.54
N ILE A 235 15.21 -12.73 15.15
CA ILE A 235 15.61 -14.06 14.65
C ILE A 235 15.01 -14.32 13.27
N LEU A 236 13.71 -14.07 13.09
CA LEU A 236 13.04 -14.27 11.79
C LEU A 236 13.64 -13.38 10.69
N ARG A 237 14.02 -12.14 11.01
CA ARG A 237 14.71 -11.25 10.05
C ARG A 237 16.08 -11.78 9.67
N GLN A 238 16.82 -12.36 10.60
CA GLN A 238 18.11 -13.00 10.32
C GLN A 238 17.93 -14.23 9.42
N GLU A 239 16.95 -15.08 9.70
CA GLU A 239 16.65 -16.27 8.91
C GLU A 239 16.21 -15.92 7.47
N LEU A 240 15.33 -14.92 7.32
CA LEU A 240 14.96 -14.40 5.99
C LEU A 240 16.16 -13.88 5.20
N ASN A 241 17.11 -13.23 5.86
CA ASN A 241 18.31 -12.73 5.20
C ASN A 241 19.23 -13.88 4.74
N LEU A 242 19.37 -14.92 5.56
CA LEU A 242 20.11 -16.14 5.20
C LEU A 242 19.46 -16.87 4.02
N LEU A 243 18.14 -17.04 4.04
CA LEU A 243 17.38 -17.65 2.95
C LEU A 243 17.51 -16.82 1.65
N ARG A 244 17.44 -15.49 1.74
CA ARG A 244 17.61 -14.61 0.57
C ARG A 244 18.99 -14.80 -0.07
N ASN A 245 20.05 -14.79 0.73
CA ASN A 245 21.41 -15.00 0.23
C ASN A 245 21.57 -16.39 -0.40
N SER A 246 21.00 -17.44 0.20
CA SER A 246 21.03 -18.79 -0.36
C SER A 246 20.32 -18.91 -1.71
N VAL A 247 19.19 -18.22 -1.88
CA VAL A 247 18.44 -18.20 -3.16
C VAL A 247 19.22 -17.42 -4.22
N GLU A 248 19.83 -16.30 -3.84
CA GLU A 248 20.70 -15.52 -4.74
C GLU A 248 21.92 -16.35 -5.20
N ASP A 249 22.54 -17.11 -4.31
CA ASP A 249 23.67 -18.00 -4.62
C ASP A 249 23.28 -19.15 -5.58
N GLU A 250 22.15 -19.82 -5.35
CA GLU A 250 21.67 -20.87 -6.25
C GLU A 250 21.29 -20.33 -7.64
N ARG A 251 20.69 -19.13 -7.70
CA ARG A 251 20.38 -18.48 -8.97
C ARG A 251 21.66 -18.09 -9.73
N LEU A 252 22.69 -17.61 -9.03
CA LEU A 252 23.99 -17.31 -9.61
C LEU A 252 24.66 -18.57 -10.18
N LYS A 253 24.58 -19.70 -9.45
CA LYS A 253 25.09 -21.00 -9.90
C LYS A 253 24.41 -21.48 -11.19
N GLN A 254 23.08 -21.39 -11.26
CA GLN A 254 22.34 -21.72 -12.49
C GLN A 254 22.73 -20.84 -13.69
N LEU A 255 22.94 -19.54 -13.47
CA LEU A 255 23.39 -18.63 -14.53
C LEU A 255 24.80 -18.98 -15.03
N LEU A 256 25.71 -19.36 -14.13
CA LEU A 256 27.05 -19.79 -14.49
C LEU A 256 27.05 -21.08 -15.32
N GLU A 257 26.22 -22.06 -14.93
CA GLU A 257 26.06 -23.32 -15.64
C GLU A 257 25.46 -23.12 -17.04
N SER A 258 24.40 -22.31 -17.14
CA SER A 258 23.82 -21.89 -18.42
C SER A 258 24.85 -21.20 -19.33
N ARG A 259 25.69 -20.32 -18.75
CA ARG A 259 26.75 -19.64 -19.49
C ARG A 259 27.87 -20.58 -19.97
N SER A 260 28.18 -21.65 -19.24
CA SER A 260 29.11 -22.67 -19.74
C SER A 260 28.52 -23.46 -20.89
N GLU A 261 27.24 -23.78 -20.81
CA GLU A 261 26.55 -24.55 -21.86
C GLU A 261 26.42 -23.76 -23.16
N ILE A 262 26.10 -22.47 -23.08
CA ILE A 262 26.08 -21.58 -24.25
C ILE A 262 27.45 -21.59 -24.95
N ARG A 263 28.56 -21.47 -24.19
CA ARG A 263 29.91 -21.49 -24.77
C ARG A 263 30.24 -22.81 -25.46
N ARG A 264 29.78 -23.93 -24.90
CA ARG A 264 29.95 -25.27 -25.52
C ARG A 264 29.20 -25.33 -26.85
N LEU A 265 27.93 -24.91 -26.87
CA LEU A 265 27.11 -24.90 -28.07
C LEU A 265 27.64 -23.94 -29.15
N GLU A 266 28.17 -22.78 -28.76
CA GLU A 266 28.83 -21.85 -29.68
C GLU A 266 30.06 -22.46 -30.34
N HIS A 267 30.86 -23.21 -29.57
CA HIS A 267 32.01 -23.92 -30.12
C HIS A 267 31.59 -25.00 -31.13
N GLU A 268 30.61 -25.84 -30.77
CA GLU A 268 30.07 -26.87 -31.67
C GLU A 268 29.48 -26.25 -32.94
N LYS A 269 28.73 -25.15 -32.81
CA LYS A 269 28.19 -24.40 -33.95
C LYS A 269 29.31 -23.93 -34.87
N SER A 270 30.38 -23.37 -34.32
CA SER A 270 31.54 -22.91 -35.10
C SER A 270 32.18 -24.06 -35.89
N THR A 271 32.40 -25.21 -35.23
CA THR A 271 32.98 -26.40 -35.88
C THR A 271 32.07 -26.95 -36.98
N LEU A 272 30.76 -26.98 -36.74
CA LEU A 272 29.78 -27.42 -37.75
C LEU A 272 29.74 -26.47 -38.95
N GLN A 273 29.79 -25.16 -38.72
CA GLN A 273 29.83 -24.17 -39.80
C GLN A 273 31.11 -24.30 -40.65
N GLU A 274 32.24 -24.57 -40.02
CA GLU A 274 33.50 -24.82 -40.74
C GLU A 274 33.43 -26.10 -41.59
N THR A 275 32.88 -27.17 -41.02
CA THR A 275 32.66 -28.43 -41.75
C THR A 275 31.73 -28.25 -42.94
N LEU A 276 30.64 -27.50 -42.77
CA LEU A 276 29.67 -27.20 -43.83
C LEU A 276 30.35 -26.39 -44.95
N ARG A 277 31.18 -25.41 -44.61
CA ARG A 277 31.96 -24.63 -45.58
C ARG A 277 32.93 -25.51 -46.38
N LEU A 278 33.61 -26.46 -45.73
CA LEU A 278 34.51 -27.39 -46.41
C LEU A 278 33.75 -28.29 -47.40
N LEU A 279 32.62 -28.86 -46.98
CA LEU A 279 31.77 -29.67 -47.85
C LEU A 279 31.23 -28.87 -49.04
N GLN A 280 30.85 -27.61 -48.82
CA GLN A 280 30.31 -26.76 -49.87
C GLN A 280 31.38 -26.38 -50.91
N ASN A 281 32.62 -26.16 -50.48
CA ASN A 281 33.75 -26.00 -51.39
C ASN A 281 34.00 -27.26 -52.23
N GLU A 282 33.90 -28.43 -51.61
CA GLU A 282 34.12 -29.71 -52.30
C GLU A 282 33.02 -30.02 -53.33
N VAL A 283 31.75 -29.74 -53.00
CA VAL A 283 30.64 -29.85 -53.94
C VAL A 283 30.85 -28.91 -55.13
N ASN A 284 31.21 -27.65 -54.89
CA ASN A 284 31.49 -26.70 -55.97
C ASN A 284 32.64 -27.18 -56.86
N ARG A 285 33.71 -27.73 -56.27
CA ARG A 285 34.84 -28.32 -57.01
C ARG A 285 34.37 -29.45 -57.93
N LEU A 286 33.64 -30.42 -57.39
CA LEU A 286 33.13 -31.56 -58.15
C LEU A 286 32.14 -31.15 -59.25
N GLU A 287 31.30 -30.14 -59.01
CA GLU A 287 30.43 -29.58 -60.04
C GLU A 287 31.21 -28.94 -61.19
N THR A 288 32.29 -28.20 -60.90
CA THR A 288 33.14 -27.62 -61.94
C THR A 288 33.86 -28.70 -62.76
N GLU A 289 34.36 -29.74 -62.11
CA GLU A 289 35.01 -30.88 -62.79
C GLU A 289 34.02 -31.63 -63.69
N LYS A 290 32.80 -31.87 -63.20
CA LYS A 290 31.72 -32.49 -63.99
C LYS A 290 31.33 -31.63 -65.20
N GLN A 291 31.24 -30.30 -65.04
CA GLN A 291 30.95 -29.38 -66.14
C GLN A 291 32.07 -29.37 -67.19
N GLN A 292 33.33 -29.44 -66.77
CA GLN A 292 34.45 -29.56 -67.69
C GLN A 292 34.41 -30.88 -68.47
N MET A 293 34.19 -32.01 -67.79
CA MET A 293 34.06 -33.32 -68.43
C MET A 293 32.92 -33.35 -69.48
N ASN A 294 31.78 -32.74 -69.17
CA ASN A 294 30.65 -32.63 -70.11
C ASN A 294 30.92 -31.73 -71.33
N ARG A 295 32.00 -30.93 -71.36
CA ARG A 295 32.40 -30.14 -72.54
C ARG A 295 33.32 -30.90 -73.50
N TYR A 296 33.87 -32.04 -73.10
CA TYR A 296 34.82 -32.83 -73.89
C TYR A 296 34.23 -34.15 -74.43
N CYS A 297 32.93 -34.40 -74.22
CA CYS A 297 32.13 -35.45 -74.85
C CYS A 297 31.09 -34.82 -75.76
#